data_AF-A0A971EUA1-F1
#
_entry.id   AF-A0A971EUA1-F1
#
_cell.length_a   1.000
_cell.length_b   1.000
_cell.length_c   1.000
_cell.angle_alpha   90.00
_cell.angle_beta   90.00
_cell.angle_gamma   90.00
#
_symmetry.space_group_name_H-M   'P 1'
#
loop_
_entity.id
_entity.type
_entity.pdbx_description
1 polymer ?
#
loop_
_entity_poly.entity_id
_entity_poly.type
_entity_poly.pdbx_seq_one_letter_code
_entity_poly.pdbx_strand_id
1 'polypeptide(L)'
;MWRQWSLARQAKLFYLRFIRIRGAPEEIAEGMALGIFIGMTPTMGAQIIIAVFVAALLRKNKIAAALAVFVTNPVTAPFIYGLQYELGRNLLGWKRLRLPAELSWEVVRHLSWGVIVPLCVGSLIFAIVFGLLAYFLTLKAMPVVKKIKVSRWRRPRKLPPGTGKSP
;
A
#
# COMPACT_ATOMS: atom_id res chain seq x y z
N MET A 1 -31.93 -5.48 8.64
CA MET A 1 -30.48 -5.61 8.95
C MET A 1 -29.81 -6.69 8.07
N TRP A 2 -29.71 -6.54 6.74
CA TRP A 2 -29.31 -7.63 5.81
C TRP A 2 -28.26 -7.24 4.73
N ARG A 3 -27.38 -6.27 4.99
CA ARG A 3 -26.48 -5.68 3.95
C ARG A 3 -24.97 -5.79 4.22
N GLN A 4 -24.51 -6.71 5.07
CA GLN A 4 -23.10 -6.80 5.48
C GLN A 4 -22.35 -8.04 4.95
N TRP A 5 -23.06 -9.02 4.40
CA TRP A 5 -22.46 -10.30 3.97
C TRP A 5 -21.78 -10.25 2.61
N SER A 6 -22.06 -9.25 1.75
CA SER A 6 -21.35 -9.08 0.48
C SER A 6 -19.90 -8.61 0.70
N LEU A 7 -19.70 -7.67 1.63
CA LEU A 7 -18.39 -7.08 1.94
C LEU A 7 -17.46 -8.08 2.60
N ALA A 8 -17.94 -8.86 3.57
CA ALA A 8 -17.12 -9.90 4.21
C ALA A 8 -16.67 -10.96 3.21
N ARG A 9 -17.53 -11.33 2.25
CA ARG A 9 -17.23 -12.31 1.20
C ARG A 9 -16.29 -11.73 0.15
N GLN A 10 -16.47 -10.47 -0.24
CA GLN A 10 -15.55 -9.74 -1.13
C GLN A 10 -14.18 -9.55 -0.47
N ALA A 11 -14.13 -9.19 0.81
CA ALA A 11 -12.90 -9.08 1.60
C ALA A 11 -12.19 -10.44 1.71
N LYS A 12 -12.94 -11.52 1.98
CA LYS A 12 -12.40 -12.89 2.00
C LYS A 12 -11.87 -13.32 0.63
N LEU A 13 -12.55 -12.95 -0.46
CA LEU A 13 -12.09 -13.24 -1.83
C LEU A 13 -10.87 -12.40 -2.21
N PHE A 14 -10.83 -11.12 -1.83
CA PHE A 14 -9.64 -10.26 -1.95
C PHE A 14 -8.47 -10.83 -1.15
N TYR A 15 -8.73 -11.30 0.06
CA TYR A 15 -7.77 -11.97 0.94
C TYR A 15 -7.28 -13.31 0.36
N LEU A 16 -8.14 -14.10 -0.25
CA LEU A 16 -7.75 -15.33 -0.94
C LEU A 16 -7.00 -15.05 -2.26
N ARG A 17 -7.35 -13.98 -2.99
CA ARG A 17 -6.58 -13.47 -4.14
C ARG A 17 -5.22 -12.90 -3.71
N PHE A 18 -5.16 -12.26 -2.54
CA PHE A 18 -3.95 -11.77 -1.87
C PHE A 18 -3.01 -12.93 -1.50
N ILE A 19 -3.55 -14.01 -0.92
CA ILE A 19 -2.80 -15.25 -0.73
C ILE A 19 -2.40 -15.86 -2.07
N ARG A 20 -3.07 -15.56 -3.18
CA ARG A 20 -2.68 -16.06 -4.51
C ARG A 20 -1.70 -15.17 -5.26
N ILE A 21 -1.15 -14.11 -4.64
CA ILE A 21 -0.07 -13.34 -5.25
C ILE A 21 1.06 -14.33 -5.61
N ARG A 22 1.25 -14.49 -6.92
CA ARG A 22 2.34 -15.22 -7.55
C ARG A 22 3.41 -14.19 -7.87
N GLY A 23 4.58 -14.35 -7.30
CA GLY A 23 5.71 -13.44 -7.48
C GLY A 23 6.83 -13.82 -6.53
N ALA A 24 8.06 -13.44 -6.88
CA ALA A 24 9.17 -13.56 -5.95
C ALA A 24 8.92 -12.64 -4.73
N PRO A 25 9.33 -13.01 -3.51
CA PRO A 25 9.17 -12.17 -2.32
C PRO A 25 9.70 -10.75 -2.53
N GLU A 26 10.79 -10.63 -3.30
CA GLU A 26 11.41 -9.35 -3.64
C GLU A 26 10.48 -8.49 -4.50
N GLU A 27 9.87 -9.04 -5.55
CA GLU A 27 8.96 -8.29 -6.44
C GLU A 27 7.71 -7.75 -5.72
N ILE A 28 7.23 -8.50 -4.72
CA ILE A 28 6.08 -8.09 -3.90
C ILE A 28 6.51 -6.99 -2.93
N ALA A 29 7.68 -7.11 -2.31
CA ALA A 29 8.22 -6.11 -1.40
C ALA A 29 8.50 -4.79 -2.12
N GLU A 30 9.07 -4.83 -3.32
CA GLU A 30 9.30 -3.65 -4.16
C GLU A 30 7.97 -2.98 -4.56
N GLY A 31 6.96 -3.78 -4.95
CA GLY A 31 5.63 -3.27 -5.24
C GLY A 31 4.98 -2.60 -4.02
N MET A 32 5.07 -3.21 -2.83
CA MET A 32 4.57 -2.62 -1.59
C MET A 32 5.27 -1.32 -1.23
N ALA A 33 6.60 -1.28 -1.30
CA ALA A 33 7.39 -0.09 -1.00
C ALA A 33 7.00 1.07 -1.93
N LEU A 34 6.86 0.79 -3.22
CA LEU A 34 6.46 1.78 -4.22
C LEU A 34 5.04 2.31 -3.99
N GLY A 35 4.09 1.44 -3.65
CA GLY A 35 2.73 1.87 -3.35
C GLY A 35 2.64 2.72 -2.08
N ILE A 36 3.45 2.42 -1.04
CA ILE A 36 3.53 3.26 0.16
C ILE A 36 4.18 4.60 -0.17
N PHE A 37 5.24 4.60 -0.98
CA PHE A 37 5.89 5.83 -1.39
C PHE A 37 4.90 6.79 -2.10
N ILE A 38 4.11 6.26 -3.05
CA ILE A 38 3.11 7.02 -3.80
C ILE A 38 1.85 7.32 -2.96
N GLY A 39 1.51 6.45 -2.00
CA GLY A 39 0.39 6.67 -1.08
C GLY A 39 0.69 7.70 0.01
N MET A 40 1.98 7.97 0.28
CA MET A 40 2.40 9.00 1.23
C MET A 40 2.48 10.39 0.58
N THR A 41 2.61 10.48 -0.75
CA THR A 41 2.55 11.75 -1.47
C THR A 41 1.11 12.29 -1.46
N PRO A 42 0.92 13.63 -1.43
CA PRO A 42 -0.39 14.27 -1.35
C PRO A 42 -1.17 14.24 -2.68
N THR A 43 -1.11 13.11 -3.39
CA THR A 43 -1.81 12.81 -4.65
C THR A 43 -3.20 12.25 -4.38
N MET A 44 -4.02 13.02 -3.66
CA MET A 44 -5.40 12.66 -3.33
C MET A 44 -6.21 12.36 -4.61
N GLY A 45 -6.87 11.19 -4.64
CA GLY A 45 -7.72 10.75 -5.76
C GLY A 45 -7.01 9.95 -6.86
N ALA A 46 -5.80 10.33 -7.27
CA ALA A 46 -5.08 9.68 -8.39
C ALA A 46 -4.03 8.63 -7.95
N GLN A 47 -3.75 8.54 -6.66
CA GLN A 47 -2.70 7.70 -6.07
C GLN A 47 -2.72 6.22 -6.51
N ILE A 48 -3.89 5.57 -6.61
CA ILE A 48 -3.97 4.16 -7.07
C ILE A 48 -3.56 4.05 -8.54
N ILE A 49 -4.02 4.97 -9.38
CA ILE A 49 -3.72 4.97 -10.82
C ILE A 49 -2.22 5.19 -11.02
N ILE A 50 -1.65 6.19 -10.32
CA ILE A 50 -0.22 6.49 -10.37
C ILE A 50 0.59 5.29 -9.87
N ALA A 51 0.22 4.69 -8.73
CA ALA A 51 0.94 3.55 -8.18
C ALA A 51 0.91 2.33 -9.11
N VAL A 52 -0.25 2.02 -9.69
CA VAL A 52 -0.38 0.91 -10.65
C VAL A 52 0.38 1.20 -11.94
N PHE A 53 0.34 2.45 -12.41
CA PHE A 53 1.05 2.87 -13.62
C PHE A 53 2.56 2.79 -13.44
N VAL A 54 3.09 3.36 -12.36
CA VAL A 54 4.53 3.33 -12.06
C VAL A 54 4.98 1.89 -11.75
N ALA A 55 4.18 1.09 -11.03
CA ALA A 55 4.48 -0.32 -10.83
C ALA A 55 4.50 -1.09 -12.16
N ALA A 56 3.60 -0.78 -13.10
CA ALA A 56 3.60 -1.38 -14.42
C ALA A 56 4.84 -0.98 -15.24
N LEU A 57 5.25 0.28 -15.18
CA LEU A 57 6.43 0.79 -15.86
C LEU A 57 7.71 0.12 -15.34
N LEU A 58 7.84 -0.02 -14.02
CA LEU A 58 8.98 -0.67 -13.38
C LEU A 58 8.90 -2.20 -13.37
N ARG A 59 7.90 -2.78 -14.05
CA ARG A 59 7.62 -4.22 -14.09
C ARG A 59 7.54 -4.87 -12.70
N LYS A 60 7.09 -4.11 -11.69
CA LYS A 60 6.88 -4.56 -10.32
C LYS A 60 5.46 -5.07 -10.13
N ASN A 61 5.20 -5.66 -8.96
CA ASN A 61 3.90 -6.23 -8.66
C ASN A 61 2.81 -5.14 -8.50
N LYS A 62 2.01 -4.96 -9.54
CA LYS A 62 0.91 -3.97 -9.61
C LYS A 62 -0.12 -4.16 -8.49
N ILE A 63 -0.40 -5.41 -8.12
CA ILE A 63 -1.37 -5.73 -7.06
C ILE A 63 -0.80 -5.29 -5.70
N ALA A 64 0.48 -5.57 -5.45
CA ALA A 64 1.15 -5.14 -4.23
C ALA A 64 1.19 -3.60 -4.12
N ALA A 65 1.51 -2.90 -5.22
CA ALA A 65 1.50 -1.43 -5.25
C ALA A 65 0.11 -0.85 -4.99
N ALA A 66 -0.94 -1.38 -5.63
CA ALA A 66 -2.31 -0.93 -5.38
C ALA A 66 -2.73 -1.14 -3.92
N LEU A 67 -2.38 -2.28 -3.32
CA LEU A 67 -2.70 -2.59 -1.92
C LEU A 67 -1.97 -1.68 -0.95
N ALA A 68 -0.71 -1.37 -1.21
CA ALA A 68 0.06 -0.47 -0.38
C ALA A 68 -0.55 0.95 -0.35
N VAL A 69 -1.11 1.43 -1.46
CA VAL A 69 -1.84 2.73 -1.48
C VAL A 69 -3.07 2.71 -0.56
N PHE A 70 -3.75 1.57 -0.41
CA PHE A 70 -4.92 1.46 0.49
C PHE A 70 -4.59 1.65 1.98
N VAL A 71 -3.32 1.65 2.37
CA VAL A 71 -2.91 1.97 3.75
C VAL A 71 -3.24 3.43 4.09
N THR A 72 -3.12 4.35 3.12
CA THR A 72 -3.53 5.74 3.24
C THR A 72 -5.01 5.85 2.84
N ASN A 73 -5.91 5.55 3.79
CA ASN A 73 -7.34 5.64 3.58
C ASN A 73 -7.87 7.05 3.93
N PRO A 74 -9.06 7.47 3.46
CA PRO A 74 -9.61 8.81 3.74
C PRO A 74 -9.77 9.13 5.23
N VAL A 75 -9.80 8.12 6.11
CA VAL A 75 -9.90 8.27 7.56
C VAL A 75 -8.52 8.49 8.19
N THR A 76 -7.48 7.81 7.70
CA THR A 76 -6.09 7.92 8.19
C THR A 76 -5.34 9.07 7.54
N ALA A 77 -5.73 9.49 6.34
CA ALA A 77 -5.04 10.53 5.59
C ALA A 77 -5.01 11.89 6.30
N PRO A 78 -6.08 12.41 6.92
CA PRO A 78 -6.01 13.67 7.67
C PRO A 78 -5.00 13.61 8.82
N PHE A 79 -4.91 12.46 9.49
CA PHE A 79 -3.95 12.25 10.57
C PHE A 79 -2.51 12.18 10.05
N ILE A 80 -2.26 11.39 9.00
CA ILE A 80 -0.94 11.26 8.36
C ILE A 80 -0.49 12.61 7.81
N TYR A 81 -1.35 13.34 7.10
CA TYR A 81 -1.03 14.64 6.52
C TYR A 81 -0.82 15.72 7.57
N GLY A 82 -1.55 15.67 8.69
CA GLY A 82 -1.29 16.53 9.85
C GLY A 82 0.12 16.32 10.40
N LEU A 83 0.53 15.06 10.58
CA LEU A 83 1.88 14.71 11.04
C LEU A 83 2.96 15.09 10.02
N GLN A 84 2.72 14.86 8.72
CA GLN A 84 3.65 15.26 7.66
C GLN A 84 3.81 16.78 7.62
N TYR A 85 2.71 17.53 7.72
CA TYR A 85 2.76 18.99 7.78
C TYR A 85 3.53 19.47 9.01
N GLU A 86 3.27 18.89 10.19
CA GLU A 86 3.95 19.26 11.43
C GLU A 86 5.45 18.93 11.41
N LEU A 87 5.81 17.78 10.84
CA LEU A 87 7.20 17.41 10.65
C LEU A 87 7.89 18.34 9.65
N GLY A 88 7.29 18.56 8.48
CA GLY A 88 7.86 19.40 7.44
C GLY A 88 8.01 20.86 7.85
N ARG A 89 7.04 21.42 8.60
CA ARG A 89 7.16 22.81 9.09
C ARG A 89 8.23 22.95 10.15
N ASN A 90 8.39 21.95 11.02
CA ASN A 90 9.43 21.96 12.04
C ASN A 90 10.81 21.89 11.40
N LEU A 91 10.97 21.08 10.34
CA LEU A 91 12.21 20.98 9.57
C LEU A 91 12.53 22.26 8.79
N LEU A 92 11.52 22.93 8.22
CA LEU A 92 11.69 24.19 7.49
C LEU A 92 11.82 25.41 8.43
N GLY A 93 11.59 25.24 9.73
CA GLY A 93 11.58 26.35 10.70
C GLY A 93 10.39 27.32 10.53
N TRP A 94 9.31 26.88 9.88
CA TRP A 94 8.17 27.75 9.57
C TRP A 94 7.18 27.83 10.73
N LYS A 95 6.71 29.05 11.02
CA LYS A 95 5.66 29.29 12.03
C LYS A 95 4.36 28.62 11.60
N ARG A 96 3.57 28.14 12.59
CA ARG A 96 2.24 27.58 12.31
C ARG A 96 1.42 28.64 11.59
N LEU A 97 0.86 28.28 10.45
CA LEU A 97 0.04 29.17 9.65
C LEU A 97 -1.15 29.61 10.51
N ARG A 98 -1.26 30.91 10.76
CA ARG A 98 -2.47 31.50 11.37
C ARG A 98 -3.41 31.79 10.22
N LEU A 99 -4.59 31.17 10.23
CA LEU A 99 -5.65 31.46 9.28
C LEU A 99 -6.08 32.93 9.50
N PRO A 100 -5.87 33.84 8.53
CA PRO A 100 -6.42 35.18 8.66
C PRO A 100 -7.95 35.12 8.60
N ALA A 101 -8.61 36.04 9.30
CA ALA A 101 -10.08 36.11 9.39
C ALA A 101 -10.74 36.45 8.04
N GLU A 102 -9.97 37.00 7.11
CA GLU A 102 -10.41 37.43 5.78
C GLU A 102 -9.74 36.53 4.73
N LEU A 103 -10.53 35.74 4.01
CA LEU A 103 -10.03 34.84 2.97
C LEU A 103 -9.90 35.60 1.63
N SER A 104 -8.75 36.22 1.37
CA SER A 104 -8.46 36.85 0.07
C SER A 104 -7.77 35.87 -0.90
N TRP A 105 -7.88 36.10 -2.21
CA TRP A 105 -7.20 35.28 -3.22
C TRP A 105 -5.67 35.26 -3.07
N GLU A 106 -5.11 36.36 -2.59
CA GLU A 106 -3.67 36.53 -2.36
C GLU A 106 -3.22 35.76 -1.11
N VAL A 107 -4.02 35.82 -0.05
CA VAL A 107 -3.88 34.99 1.15
C VAL A 107 -3.97 33.51 0.80
N VAL A 108 -4.93 33.10 -0.03
CA VAL A 108 -5.07 31.71 -0.48
C VAL A 108 -3.83 31.23 -1.22
N ARG A 109 -3.26 32.06 -2.11
CA ARG A 109 -2.03 31.71 -2.85
C ARG A 109 -0.83 31.53 -1.91
N HIS A 110 -0.66 32.42 -0.92
CA HIS A 110 0.41 32.31 0.08
C HIS A 110 0.18 31.15 1.08
N LEU A 111 -1.06 30.91 1.50
CA LEU A 111 -1.46 29.74 2.29
C LEU A 111 -1.15 28.44 1.55
N SER A 112 -1.41 28.41 0.25
CA SER A 112 -1.22 27.22 -0.59
C SER A 112 0.24 26.78 -0.56
N TRP A 113 1.19 27.69 -0.87
CA TRP A 113 2.62 27.36 -0.80
C TRP A 113 3.08 27.11 0.65
N GLY A 114 2.52 27.85 1.62
CA GLY A 114 2.76 27.69 3.05
C GLY A 114 2.34 26.32 3.63
N VAL A 115 1.41 25.63 2.98
CA VAL A 115 0.95 24.29 3.37
C VAL A 115 1.56 23.20 2.51
N ILE A 116 1.59 23.39 1.19
CA ILE A 116 2.07 22.39 0.23
C ILE A 116 3.56 22.12 0.42
N VAL A 117 4.40 23.14 0.62
CA VAL A 117 5.86 22.94 0.74
C VAL A 117 6.22 22.12 1.98
N PRO A 118 5.74 22.46 3.20
CA PRO A 118 5.99 21.63 4.38
C PRO A 118 5.40 20.22 4.24
N LEU A 119 4.20 20.11 3.66
CA LEU A 119 3.57 18.81 3.42
C LEU A 119 4.40 17.95 2.46
N CYS A 120 4.95 18.52 1.38
CA CYS A 120 5.84 17.83 0.45
C CYS A 120 7.14 17.38 1.13
N VAL A 121 7.75 18.23 1.96
CA VAL A 121 8.97 17.86 2.71
C VAL A 121 8.69 16.75 3.71
N GLY A 122 7.61 16.86 4.48
CA GLY A 122 7.23 15.84 5.45
C GLY A 122 6.81 14.53 4.78
N SER A 123 6.06 14.60 3.68
CA SER A 123 5.65 13.42 2.92
C SER A 123 6.84 12.70 2.29
N LEU A 124 7.89 13.40 1.83
CA LEU A 124 9.09 12.75 1.31
C LEU A 124 9.78 11.88 2.39
N ILE A 125 9.90 12.41 3.61
CA ILE A 125 10.50 11.68 4.74
C ILE A 125 9.64 10.48 5.12
N PHE A 126 8.33 10.68 5.24
CA PHE A 126 7.40 9.59 5.53
C PHE A 126 7.41 8.54 4.42
N ALA A 127 7.42 8.95 3.15
CA ALA A 127 7.46 8.05 2.00
C ALA A 127 8.71 7.16 2.02
N ILE A 128 9.87 7.72 2.36
CA ILE A 128 11.12 6.95 2.50
C ILE A 128 11.05 6.01 3.70
N VAL A 129 10.71 6.52 4.89
CA VAL A 129 10.69 5.73 6.13
C VAL A 129 9.68 4.60 6.05
N PHE A 130 8.41 4.91 5.72
CA PHE A 130 7.36 3.90 5.61
C PHE A 130 7.53 3.02 4.38
N GLY A 131 8.09 3.52 3.28
CA GLY A 131 8.41 2.72 2.10
C GLY A 131 9.46 1.64 2.40
N LEU A 132 10.55 2.02 3.08
CA LEU A 132 11.59 1.08 3.52
C LEU A 132 11.04 0.09 4.56
N LEU A 133 10.28 0.56 5.55
CA LEU A 133 9.63 -0.31 6.52
C LEU A 133 8.72 -1.33 5.82
N ALA A 134 7.90 -0.91 4.86
CA ALA A 134 7.02 -1.79 4.11
C ALA A 134 7.80 -2.82 3.28
N TYR A 135 8.94 -2.44 2.69
CA TYR A 135 9.84 -3.35 2.00
C TYR A 135 10.33 -4.47 2.94
N PHE A 136 10.93 -4.10 4.07
CA PHE A 136 11.49 -5.06 5.04
C PHE A 136 10.41 -5.92 5.69
N LEU A 137 9.26 -5.33 6.06
CA LEU A 137 8.13 -6.07 6.61
C LEU A 137 7.60 -7.10 5.60
N THR A 138 7.50 -6.73 4.33
CA THR A 138 7.03 -7.65 3.28
C THR A 138 8.02 -8.79 3.06
N LEU A 139 9.32 -8.49 3.01
CA LEU A 139 10.36 -9.52 2.90
C LEU A 139 10.35 -10.50 4.08
N LYS A 140 10.15 -10.01 5.32
CA LYS A 140 10.05 -10.86 6.52
C LYS A 140 8.74 -11.65 6.59
N ALA A 141 7.62 -11.08 6.13
CA ALA A 141 6.32 -11.74 6.17
C ALA A 141 6.18 -12.84 5.11
N MET A 142 6.78 -12.65 3.92
CA MET A 142 6.68 -13.61 2.81
C MET A 142 7.13 -15.05 3.11
N PRO A 143 8.26 -15.34 3.79
CA PRO A 143 8.64 -16.70 4.15
C PRO A 143 7.64 -17.35 5.13
N VAL A 144 7.03 -16.58 6.03
CA VAL A 144 5.97 -17.05 6.94
C VAL A 144 4.71 -17.41 6.15
N VAL A 145 4.28 -16.53 5.24
CA VAL A 145 3.12 -16.75 4.37
C VAL A 145 3.33 -17.94 3.42
N LYS A 146 4.56 -18.14 2.91
CA LYS A 146 4.89 -19.30 2.08
C LYS A 146 4.87 -20.61 2.88
N LYS A 147 5.33 -20.62 4.15
CA LYS A 147 5.25 -21.81 5.02
C LYS A 147 3.80 -22.23 5.30
N ILE A 148 2.90 -21.26 5.52
CA ILE A 148 1.46 -21.52 5.72
C ILE A 148 0.80 -22.19 4.49
N LYS A 149 1.37 -22.00 3.29
CA LYS A 149 0.85 -22.59 2.03
C LYS A 149 1.29 -24.03 1.75
N VAL A 150 2.21 -24.63 2.52
CA VAL A 150 2.69 -26.00 2.26
C VAL A 150 1.97 -27.04 3.13
N SER A 151 0.66 -26.94 3.26
CA SER A 151 -0.16 -28.15 3.36
C SER A 151 -0.58 -28.52 1.95
N ARG A 152 0.37 -29.07 1.18
CA ARG A 152 0.04 -29.69 -0.11
C ARG A 152 -0.91 -30.82 0.22
N TRP A 153 -2.17 -30.68 -0.19
CA TRP A 153 -3.08 -31.80 -0.36
C TRP A 153 -2.31 -32.93 -1.03
N ARG A 154 -2.02 -34.01 -0.27
CA ARG A 154 -1.43 -35.23 -0.83
C ARG A 154 -2.43 -35.71 -1.86
N ARG A 155 -2.14 -35.56 -3.16
CA ARG A 155 -2.90 -36.28 -4.19
C ARG A 155 -2.83 -37.76 -3.81
N PRO A 156 -3.96 -38.46 -3.62
CA PRO A 156 -3.94 -39.90 -3.44
C PRO A 156 -3.16 -40.50 -4.61
N ARG A 157 -2.08 -41.21 -4.31
CA ARG A 157 -1.29 -41.93 -5.31
C ARG A 157 -2.24 -42.94 -5.95
N LYS A 158 -2.64 -42.76 -7.21
CA LYS A 158 -3.34 -43.80 -7.95
C LYS A 158 -2.40 -45.01 -7.97
N LEU A 159 -2.78 -46.09 -7.31
CA LEU A 159 -2.07 -47.37 -7.38
C LEU A 159 -2.09 -47.82 -8.86
N PRO A 160 -0.97 -48.32 -9.41
CA PRO A 160 -1.01 -48.92 -10.73
C PRO A 160 -2.00 -50.10 -10.70
N PRO A 161 -2.89 -50.25 -11.70
CA PRO A 161 -3.69 -51.45 -11.82
C PRO A 161 -2.73 -52.63 -11.90
N GLY A 162 -2.86 -53.55 -10.93
CA GLY A 162 -1.99 -54.70 -10.78
C GLY A 162 -1.88 -55.44 -12.10
N THR A 163 -0.65 -55.53 -12.59
CA THR A 163 -0.25 -56.43 -13.65
C THR A 163 -0.21 -57.84 -13.09
N GLY A 164 -1.08 -58.69 -13.61
CA GLY A 164 -0.90 -60.15 -13.60
C GLY A 164 -2.06 -60.90 -12.95
N LYS A 165 -2.51 -62.02 -13.50
CA LYS A 165 -2.13 -62.81 -14.67
C LYS A 165 -3.33 -63.75 -14.91
N SER A 166 -3.79 -63.87 -16.16
CA SER A 166 -4.42 -65.11 -16.64
C SER A 166 -3.34 -66.21 -16.63
N PRO A 167 -3.68 -67.48 -16.37
CA PRO A 167 -4.53 -68.28 -17.28
C PRO A 167 -5.89 -68.64 -16.68
#